data_AF-A0A0B7N7V2-F1
#
_entry.id   AF-A0A0B7N7V2-F1
#
_cell.length_a   1.000
_cell.length_b   1.000
_cell.length_c   1.000
_cell.angle_alpha   90.00
_cell.angle_beta   90.00
_cell.angle_gamma   90.00
#
_symmetry.space_group_name_H-M   'P 1'
#
loop_
_entity.id
_entity.type
_entity.pdbx_description
1 polymer ?
#
loop_
_entity_poly.entity_id
_entity_poly.type
_entity_poly.pdbx_seq_one_letter_code
_entity_poly.pdbx_strand_id
1 'polypeptide(L)'
;IGTCSAKSFASKTGEKAIYCFNCGATVFILECGDQYGLHPLEDEVIRTTNRKLNWNGADDINLEMCRRVVFLDAPMGTGKTHLAKQFISNLDPSVNVLSITFRVSLAKYLAGQFQMSCYLDDGIWDADSIDARQRLVICLDSILKLREEEEYSVIIIDEATFVQYHLVAGTIPSNGITPILNKLKYLLQNADKIIFMQHRIPEATIHFYCNLMNCDP
;
A
#
# COMPACT_ATOMS: atom_id res chain seq x y z
N ILE A 1 -5.90 7.22 -41.17
CA ILE A 1 -4.70 6.54 -40.63
C ILE A 1 -4.34 7.29 -39.36
N GLY A 2 -4.55 6.70 -38.19
CA GLY A 2 -4.28 7.38 -36.91
C GLY A 2 -2.79 7.60 -36.73
N THR A 3 -2.39 8.81 -36.36
CA THR A 3 -1.02 9.13 -35.98
C THR A 3 -0.70 8.42 -34.67
N CYS A 4 0.42 7.67 -34.65
CA CYS A 4 0.83 6.97 -33.44
C CYS A 4 1.25 7.99 -32.37
N SER A 5 0.55 8.03 -31.23
CA SER A 5 0.82 8.98 -30.14
C SER A 5 2.05 8.61 -29.31
N ALA A 6 2.52 7.36 -29.41
CA ALA A 6 3.71 6.88 -28.74
C ALA A 6 4.43 5.77 -29.54
N LYS A 7 5.71 5.55 -29.26
CA LYS A 7 6.51 4.45 -29.82
C LYS A 7 7.25 3.72 -28.71
N SER A 8 7.14 2.40 -28.69
CA SER A 8 7.96 1.54 -27.83
C SER A 8 9.28 1.20 -28.52
N PHE A 9 10.37 1.14 -27.76
CA PHE A 9 11.67 0.67 -28.22
C PHE A 9 12.36 -0.12 -27.11
N ALA A 10 13.26 -1.04 -27.49
CA ALA A 10 14.08 -1.79 -26.56
C ALA A 10 15.53 -1.30 -26.65
N SER A 11 16.19 -1.13 -25.51
CA SER A 11 17.63 -0.85 -25.46
C SER A 11 18.42 -2.11 -25.86
N LYS A 12 19.73 -1.95 -26.11
CA LYS A 12 20.63 -3.08 -26.39
C LYS A 12 20.71 -4.08 -25.22
N THR A 13 20.42 -3.61 -24.02
CA THR A 13 20.37 -4.39 -22.77
C THR A 13 18.99 -5.00 -22.49
N GLY A 14 18.01 -4.82 -23.38
CA GLY A 14 16.68 -5.42 -23.27
C GLY A 14 15.66 -4.59 -22.50
N GLU A 15 16.03 -3.42 -21.99
CA GLU A 15 15.11 -2.53 -21.28
C GLU A 15 14.10 -1.94 -22.27
N LYS A 16 12.83 -1.93 -21.89
CA LYS A 16 11.78 -1.38 -22.75
C LYS A 16 11.61 0.10 -22.40
N ALA A 17 11.40 0.94 -23.39
CA ALA A 17 11.08 2.34 -23.19
C ALA A 17 9.93 2.76 -24.10
N ILE A 18 9.13 3.72 -23.65
CA ILE A 18 8.02 4.31 -24.40
C ILE A 18 8.32 5.79 -24.57
N TYR A 19 8.36 6.26 -25.83
CA TYR A 19 8.44 7.67 -26.15
C TYR A 19 7.07 8.20 -26.57
N CYS A 20 6.60 9.26 -25.92
CA CYS A 20 5.37 9.95 -26.27
C CYS A 20 5.67 11.13 -27.21
N PHE A 21 5.14 11.09 -28.44
CA PHE A 21 5.34 12.18 -29.41
C PHE A 21 4.59 13.45 -29.04
N ASN A 22 3.56 13.36 -28.20
CA ASN A 22 2.73 14.51 -27.83
C ASN A 22 3.39 15.40 -26.77
N CYS A 23 4.08 14.81 -25.79
CA CYS A 23 4.70 15.57 -24.69
C CYS A 23 6.24 15.47 -24.65
N GLY A 24 6.87 14.70 -25.54
CA GLY A 24 8.32 14.54 -25.60
C GLY A 24 8.91 13.72 -24.44
N ALA A 25 8.08 13.10 -23.60
CA ALA A 25 8.52 12.29 -22.47
C ALA A 25 8.99 10.89 -22.92
N THR A 26 10.08 10.42 -22.31
CA THR A 26 10.58 9.04 -22.42
C THR A 26 10.39 8.34 -21.08
N VAL A 27 9.63 7.24 -21.08
CA VAL A 27 9.43 6.40 -19.90
C VAL A 27 10.26 5.13 -20.08
N PHE A 28 11.17 4.85 -19.14
CA PHE A 28 11.89 3.58 -19.10
C PHE A 28 11.07 2.59 -18.27
N ILE A 29 10.80 1.42 -18.85
CA ILE A 29 10.25 0.25 -18.19
C ILE A 29 11.46 -0.59 -17.78
N LEU A 30 11.90 -0.35 -16.56
CA LEU A 30 12.85 -1.21 -15.88
C LEU A 30 12.05 -2.43 -15.38
N GLU A 31 12.32 -3.60 -15.93
CA GLU A 31 11.91 -4.85 -15.28
C GLU A 31 12.76 -4.95 -14.00
N CYS A 32 12.27 -4.37 -12.90
CA CYS A 32 12.79 -4.64 -11.56
C CYS A 32 12.42 -6.09 -11.22
N GLY A 33 13.16 -7.04 -11.78
CA GLY A 33 13.13 -8.42 -11.32
C GLY A 33 13.76 -8.46 -9.95
N ASP A 34 12.94 -8.60 -8.90
CA ASP A 34 13.41 -9.20 -7.68
C ASP A 34 13.39 -10.72 -7.88
N GLN A 35 14.52 -11.26 -8.32
CA GLN A 35 14.77 -12.66 -8.08
C GLN A 35 16.04 -12.72 -7.25
N TYR A 36 15.93 -13.35 -6.08
CA TYR A 36 17.02 -13.88 -5.24
C TYR A 36 17.63 -12.95 -4.17
N GLY A 37 16.89 -12.67 -3.08
CA GLY A 37 17.51 -12.20 -1.84
C GLY A 37 16.67 -12.43 -0.59
N LEU A 38 15.36 -12.19 -0.65
CA LEU A 38 14.47 -12.47 0.47
C LEU A 38 14.04 -13.95 0.43
N HIS A 39 14.61 -14.72 1.34
CA HIS A 39 14.21 -16.09 1.62
C HIS A 39 13.52 -16.11 2.99
N PRO A 40 12.21 -15.78 3.06
CA PRO A 40 11.47 -15.94 4.30
C PRO A 40 11.61 -17.38 4.78
N LEU A 41 11.74 -17.57 6.09
CA LEU A 41 11.81 -18.91 6.66
C LEU A 41 10.52 -19.68 6.33
N GLU A 42 10.58 -21.01 6.27
CA GLU A 42 9.41 -21.81 5.87
C GLU A 42 8.20 -21.58 6.78
N ASP A 43 8.41 -21.26 8.06
CA ASP A 43 7.39 -20.92 9.04
C ASP A 43 6.84 -19.49 8.91
N GLU A 44 7.50 -18.63 8.14
CA GLU A 44 7.09 -17.25 7.86
C GLU A 44 6.25 -17.14 6.58
N VAL A 45 6.26 -18.18 5.74
CA VAL A 45 5.50 -18.22 4.49
C VAL A 45 4.18 -18.96 4.68
N ILE A 46 3.08 -18.22 4.64
CA ILE A 46 1.74 -18.82 4.61
C ILE A 46 1.39 -19.18 3.16
N ARG A 47 1.43 -20.49 2.84
CA ARG A 47 1.06 -21.00 1.51
C ARG A 47 -0.39 -21.45 1.52
N THR A 48 -1.22 -20.79 0.72
CA THR A 48 -2.62 -21.21 0.55
C THR A 48 -2.74 -22.25 -0.57
N THR A 49 -3.59 -23.25 -0.39
CA THR A 49 -3.89 -24.27 -1.43
C THR A 49 -5.01 -23.81 -2.37
N ASN A 50 -5.77 -22.79 -1.95
CA ASN A 50 -6.92 -22.26 -2.66
C ASN A 50 -6.55 -21.10 -3.60
N ARG A 51 -7.27 -20.97 -4.72
CA ARG A 51 -7.12 -19.83 -5.65
C ARG A 51 -7.54 -18.49 -5.04
N LYS A 52 -8.36 -18.52 -3.98
CA LYS A 52 -8.86 -17.34 -3.26
C LYS A 52 -8.61 -17.56 -1.77
N LEU A 53 -8.21 -16.48 -1.09
CA LEU A 53 -7.96 -16.47 0.34
C LEU A 53 -9.27 -16.65 1.10
N ASN A 54 -9.28 -17.56 2.09
CA ASN A 54 -10.38 -17.83 3.00
C ASN A 54 -11.73 -18.06 2.29
N TRP A 55 -11.70 -18.77 1.17
CA TRP A 55 -12.87 -19.01 0.33
C TRP A 55 -13.56 -20.34 0.67
N ASN A 56 -14.89 -20.41 0.54
CA ASN A 56 -15.70 -21.61 0.82
C ASN A 56 -15.51 -22.21 2.24
N GLY A 57 -15.29 -21.35 3.24
CA GLY A 57 -15.09 -21.78 4.63
C GLY A 57 -13.68 -22.28 4.94
N ALA A 58 -12.72 -22.11 4.02
CA ALA A 58 -11.31 -22.26 4.34
C ALA A 58 -10.85 -21.14 5.28
N ASP A 59 -9.97 -21.47 6.22
CA ASP A 59 -9.27 -20.52 7.09
C ASP A 59 -7.77 -20.61 6.76
N ASP A 60 -7.40 -20.11 5.59
CA ASP A 60 -6.04 -20.22 5.04
C ASP A 60 -5.09 -19.21 5.72
N ILE A 61 -5.60 -18.03 6.08
CA ILE A 61 -4.84 -16.93 6.69
C ILE A 61 -5.66 -16.27 7.80
N ASN A 62 -5.12 -16.24 9.01
CA ASN A 62 -5.64 -15.44 10.12
C ASN A 62 -4.69 -14.28 10.43
N LEU A 63 -5.08 -13.07 10.03
CA LEU A 63 -4.29 -11.85 10.24
C LEU A 63 -4.10 -11.50 11.72
N GLU A 64 -4.97 -11.94 12.64
CA GLU A 64 -4.83 -11.69 14.08
C GLU A 64 -3.64 -12.45 14.66
N MET A 65 -3.43 -13.69 14.21
CA MET A 65 -2.35 -14.56 14.70
C MET A 65 -0.99 -14.27 14.06
N CYS A 66 -0.96 -13.56 12.93
CA CYS A 66 0.29 -13.19 12.27
C CYS A 66 1.13 -12.22 13.13
N ARG A 67 2.43 -12.11 12.81
CA ARG A 67 3.34 -11.13 13.43
C ARG A 67 2.88 -9.68 13.19
N ARG A 68 3.51 -8.73 13.88
CA ARG A 68 3.27 -7.28 13.74
C ARG A 68 3.27 -6.80 12.29
N VAL A 69 4.24 -7.26 11.50
CA VAL A 69 4.38 -6.90 10.08
C VAL A 69 3.95 -8.07 9.22
N VAL A 70 3.07 -7.83 8.24
CA VAL A 70 2.58 -8.85 7.31
C VAL A 70 2.67 -8.34 5.89
N PHE A 71 3.35 -9.08 5.01
CA PHE A 71 3.34 -8.87 3.57
C PHE A 71 2.41 -9.88 2.91
N LEU A 72 1.25 -9.39 2.43
CA LEU A 72 0.26 -10.18 1.74
C LEU A 72 0.47 -10.06 0.22
N ASP A 73 1.33 -10.94 -0.32
CA ASP A 73 1.50 -11.10 -1.76
C ASP A 73 0.46 -12.06 -2.33
N ALA A 74 -0.49 -11.52 -3.09
CA ALA A 74 -1.42 -12.36 -3.86
C ALA A 74 -1.86 -11.66 -5.14
N PRO A 75 -2.23 -12.40 -6.20
CA PRO A 75 -2.79 -11.83 -7.43
C PRO A 75 -4.01 -10.92 -7.22
N MET A 76 -4.32 -10.08 -8.20
CA MET A 76 -5.57 -9.31 -8.18
C MET A 76 -6.78 -10.24 -8.23
N GLY A 77 -7.84 -9.91 -7.49
CA GLY A 77 -9.08 -10.70 -7.46
C GLY A 77 -9.04 -11.97 -6.59
N THR A 78 -7.95 -12.20 -5.83
CA THR A 78 -7.80 -13.36 -4.93
C THR A 78 -8.39 -13.15 -3.54
N GLY A 79 -8.89 -11.96 -3.24
CA GLY A 79 -9.58 -11.67 -1.98
C GLY A 79 -8.75 -10.96 -0.90
N LYS A 80 -7.55 -10.42 -1.21
CA LYS A 80 -6.77 -9.61 -0.24
C LYS A 80 -7.59 -8.53 0.47
N THR A 81 -8.32 -7.72 -0.30
CA THR A 81 -9.21 -6.68 0.23
C THR A 81 -10.36 -7.28 1.05
N HIS A 82 -10.84 -8.48 0.70
CA HIS A 82 -11.88 -9.16 1.48
C HIS A 82 -11.35 -9.66 2.82
N LEU A 83 -10.14 -10.23 2.82
CA LEU A 83 -9.43 -10.66 4.03
C LEU A 83 -9.17 -9.46 4.97
N ALA A 84 -8.62 -8.37 4.42
CA ALA A 84 -8.43 -7.13 5.18
C ALA A 84 -9.75 -6.57 5.72
N LYS A 85 -10.82 -6.59 4.92
CA LYS A 85 -12.16 -6.18 5.37
C LYS A 85 -12.65 -7.03 6.55
N GLN A 86 -12.55 -8.35 6.46
CA GLN A 86 -12.96 -9.25 7.54
C GLN A 86 -12.16 -8.98 8.82
N PHE A 87 -10.84 -8.83 8.69
CA PHE A 87 -9.98 -8.47 9.80
C PHE A 87 -10.41 -7.15 10.46
N ILE A 88 -10.58 -6.06 9.69
CA ILE A 88 -11.03 -4.76 10.20
C ILE A 88 -12.40 -4.83 10.88
N SER A 89 -13.30 -5.67 10.36
CA SER A 89 -14.66 -5.84 10.89
C SER A 89 -14.68 -6.59 12.22
N ASN A 90 -13.68 -7.45 12.46
CA ASN A 90 -13.53 -8.20 13.71
C ASN A 90 -12.80 -7.40 14.80
N LEU A 91 -12.07 -6.34 14.44
CA LEU A 91 -11.42 -5.46 15.40
C LEU A 91 -12.44 -4.71 16.26
N ASP A 92 -12.10 -4.49 17.53
CA ASP A 92 -12.87 -3.63 18.42
C ASP A 92 -13.08 -2.25 17.77
N PRO A 93 -14.31 -1.69 17.75
CA PRO A 93 -14.60 -0.38 17.19
C PRO A 93 -13.66 0.74 17.65
N SER A 94 -13.12 0.66 18.87
CA SER A 94 -12.19 1.65 19.43
C SER A 94 -10.77 1.58 18.85
N VAL A 95 -10.45 0.55 18.07
CA VAL A 95 -9.15 0.42 17.41
C VAL A 95 -9.08 1.38 16.24
N ASN A 96 -8.08 2.26 16.28
CA ASN A 96 -7.78 3.18 15.19
C ASN A 96 -7.13 2.44 14.03
N VAL A 97 -7.72 2.56 12.84
CA VAL A 97 -7.29 1.91 11.60
C VAL A 97 -7.00 2.95 10.53
N LEU A 98 -5.80 2.92 9.95
CA LEU A 98 -5.44 3.74 8.81
C LEU A 98 -5.18 2.87 7.59
N SER A 99 -5.92 3.12 6.50
CA SER A 99 -5.59 2.55 5.20
C SER A 99 -4.90 3.62 4.34
N ILE A 100 -3.70 3.32 3.87
CA ILE A 100 -2.92 4.18 2.97
C ILE A 100 -2.93 3.59 1.57
N THR A 101 -3.12 4.45 0.58
CA THR A 101 -2.98 4.12 -0.84
C THR A 101 -2.34 5.29 -1.60
N PHE A 102 -2.13 5.15 -2.90
CA PHE A 102 -1.46 6.15 -3.73
C PHE A 102 -2.41 6.84 -4.73
N ARG A 103 -3.66 6.40 -4.87
CA ARG A 103 -4.64 7.00 -5.82
C ARG A 103 -5.97 7.33 -5.16
N VAL A 104 -6.52 8.49 -5.55
CA VAL A 104 -7.82 8.99 -5.08
C VAL A 104 -8.97 8.01 -5.32
N SER A 105 -9.04 7.44 -6.53
CA SER A 105 -10.09 6.48 -6.89
C SER A 105 -10.01 5.21 -6.06
N LEU A 106 -8.79 4.74 -5.75
CA LEU A 106 -8.57 3.58 -4.91
C LEU A 106 -8.92 3.88 -3.45
N ALA A 107 -8.62 5.08 -2.94
CA ALA A 107 -9.02 5.48 -1.58
C ALA A 107 -10.54 5.44 -1.40
N LYS A 108 -11.31 6.01 -2.34
CA LYS A 108 -12.79 5.95 -2.30
C LYS A 108 -13.33 4.52 -2.37
N TYR A 109 -12.73 3.68 -3.22
CA TYR A 109 -13.10 2.27 -3.31
C TYR A 109 -12.85 1.54 -1.99
N LEU A 110 -11.65 1.69 -1.41
CA LEU A 110 -11.26 1.05 -0.16
C LEU A 110 -12.10 1.52 1.02
N ALA A 111 -12.43 2.81 1.10
CA ALA A 111 -13.33 3.36 2.12
C ALA A 111 -14.68 2.62 2.12
N GLY A 112 -15.27 2.42 0.94
CA GLY A 112 -16.50 1.65 0.78
C GLY A 112 -16.33 0.16 1.10
N GLN A 113 -15.21 -0.46 0.73
CA GLN A 113 -14.96 -1.88 1.04
C GLN A 113 -14.79 -2.12 2.54
N PHE A 114 -14.00 -1.28 3.21
CA PHE A 114 -13.67 -1.41 4.63
C PHE A 114 -14.70 -0.77 5.56
N GLN A 115 -15.70 -0.07 5.02
CA GLN A 115 -16.69 0.70 5.80
C GLN A 115 -16.00 1.72 6.71
N MET A 116 -15.03 2.43 6.14
CA MET A 116 -14.21 3.45 6.80
C MET A 116 -14.50 4.81 6.15
N SER A 117 -14.18 5.90 6.85
CA SER A 117 -14.26 7.24 6.26
C SER A 117 -13.19 7.44 5.20
N CYS A 118 -13.50 8.25 4.20
CA CYS A 118 -12.54 8.69 3.19
C CYS A 118 -12.01 10.08 3.55
N TYR A 119 -10.72 10.32 3.32
CA TYR A 119 -10.09 11.62 3.54
C TYR A 119 -10.64 12.77 2.67
N LEU A 120 -11.52 12.44 1.72
CA LEU A 120 -12.23 13.36 0.83
C LEU A 120 -13.70 13.58 1.24
N ASP A 121 -14.17 12.92 2.29
CA ASP A 121 -15.52 13.14 2.79
C ASP A 121 -15.64 14.56 3.34
N ASP A 122 -16.78 15.20 3.10
CA ASP A 122 -17.01 16.57 3.53
C ASP A 122 -16.97 16.67 5.06
N GLY A 123 -16.26 17.67 5.58
CA GLY A 123 -16.10 17.91 7.02
C GLY A 123 -15.18 16.92 7.75
N ILE A 124 -14.53 15.97 7.06
CA ILE A 124 -13.66 14.97 7.71
C ILE A 124 -12.50 15.62 8.50
N TRP A 125 -12.05 16.80 8.09
CA TRP A 125 -10.94 17.53 8.71
C TRP A 125 -11.38 18.49 9.83
N ASP A 126 -12.69 18.62 10.06
CA ASP A 126 -13.24 19.49 11.10
C ASP A 126 -12.85 19.00 12.50
N ALA A 127 -12.90 19.90 13.49
CA ALA A 127 -12.53 19.59 14.87
C ALA A 127 -13.38 18.44 15.45
N ASP A 128 -14.67 18.39 15.10
CA ASP A 128 -15.65 17.45 15.67
C ASP A 128 -15.62 16.08 15.00
N SER A 129 -14.95 15.93 13.85
CA SER A 129 -14.92 14.69 13.05
C SER A 129 -13.82 13.70 13.50
N ILE A 130 -13.40 13.74 14.77
CA ILE A 130 -12.32 12.89 15.30
C ILE A 130 -12.69 11.41 15.18
N ASP A 131 -13.92 11.03 15.52
CA ASP A 131 -14.38 9.64 15.47
C ASP A 131 -14.35 9.09 14.03
N ALA A 132 -14.68 9.93 13.04
CA ALA A 132 -14.59 9.56 11.63
C ALA A 132 -13.13 9.33 11.18
N ARG A 133 -12.16 10.01 11.81
CA ARG A 133 -10.73 9.84 11.49
C ARG A 133 -10.06 8.70 12.24
N GLN A 134 -10.70 8.09 13.24
CA GLN A 134 -10.22 6.87 13.88
C GLN A 134 -10.08 5.72 12.89
N ARG A 135 -11.00 5.63 11.92
CA ARG A 135 -10.99 4.62 10.86
C ARG A 135 -11.02 5.30 9.49
N LEU A 136 -9.83 5.65 8.98
CA LEU A 136 -9.67 6.51 7.81
C LEU A 136 -8.93 5.82 6.65
N VAL A 137 -9.38 6.07 5.43
CA VAL A 137 -8.65 5.77 4.20
C VAL A 137 -8.10 7.05 3.59
N ILE A 138 -6.79 7.08 3.36
CA ILE A 138 -6.06 8.26 2.88
C ILE A 138 -5.10 7.95 1.73
N CYS A 139 -4.90 8.93 0.86
CA CYS A 139 -3.78 8.89 -0.08
C CYS A 139 -2.49 9.37 0.59
N LEU A 140 -1.36 8.78 0.22
CA LEU A 140 -0.04 9.17 0.73
C LEU A 140 0.24 10.68 0.59
N ASP A 141 -0.17 11.31 -0.52
CA ASP A 141 -0.04 12.76 -0.74
C ASP A 141 -0.75 13.62 0.30
N SER A 142 -1.76 13.06 0.95
CA SER A 142 -2.56 13.73 1.98
C SER A 142 -2.18 13.31 3.39
N ILE A 143 -1.15 12.48 3.58
CA ILE A 143 -0.76 11.98 4.91
C ILE A 143 -0.41 13.09 5.90
N LEU A 144 0.07 14.23 5.41
CA LEU A 144 0.39 15.42 6.22
C LEU A 144 -0.85 16.17 6.74
N LYS A 145 -2.06 15.80 6.29
CA LYS A 145 -3.31 16.34 6.84
C LYS A 145 -3.68 15.70 8.17
N LEU A 146 -3.12 14.52 8.46
CA LEU A 146 -3.28 13.86 9.76
C LEU A 146 -2.64 14.72 10.85
N ARG A 147 -3.35 14.89 11.96
CA ARG A 147 -2.85 15.65 13.10
C ARG A 147 -1.72 14.89 13.80
N GLU A 148 -0.94 15.57 14.64
CA GLU A 148 0.19 14.94 15.32
C GLU A 148 -0.28 13.95 16.39
N GLU A 149 -1.42 14.22 17.02
CA GLU A 149 -2.03 13.42 18.07
C GLU A 149 -2.78 12.18 17.53
N GLU A 150 -2.90 12.05 16.20
CA GLU A 150 -3.60 10.93 15.56
C GLU A 150 -2.67 9.73 15.41
N GLU A 151 -2.89 8.74 16.28
CA GLU A 151 -2.20 7.45 16.30
C GLU A 151 -3.10 6.34 15.77
N TYR A 152 -2.50 5.36 15.10
CA TYR A 152 -3.19 4.24 14.46
C TYR A 152 -2.51 2.92 14.84
N SER A 153 -3.22 2.09 15.61
CA SER A 153 -2.75 0.76 16.00
C SER A 153 -2.66 -0.19 14.81
N VAL A 154 -3.55 -0.05 13.82
CA VAL A 154 -3.57 -0.89 12.63
C VAL A 154 -3.36 -0.04 11.39
N ILE A 155 -2.33 -0.36 10.61
CA ILE A 155 -2.05 0.29 9.33
C ILE A 155 -2.14 -0.73 8.20
N ILE A 156 -2.86 -0.38 7.15
CA ILE A 156 -2.98 -1.18 5.93
C ILE A 156 -2.43 -0.35 4.78
N ILE A 157 -1.47 -0.89 4.04
CA ILE A 157 -0.92 -0.23 2.85
C ILE A 157 -1.31 -1.08 1.65
N ASP A 158 -2.30 -0.62 0.89
CA ASP A 158 -2.73 -1.27 -0.34
C ASP A 158 -1.95 -0.73 -1.54
N GLU A 159 -1.57 -1.64 -2.44
CA GLU A 159 -0.65 -1.39 -3.54
C GLU A 159 0.70 -0.83 -3.03
N ALA A 160 1.28 -1.51 -2.04
CA ALA A 160 2.47 -1.06 -1.29
C ALA A 160 3.66 -0.66 -2.17
N THR A 161 3.92 -1.42 -3.24
CA THR A 161 5.00 -1.10 -4.18
C THR A 161 4.73 0.21 -4.91
N PHE A 162 3.48 0.50 -5.27
CA PHE A 162 3.12 1.76 -5.90
C PHE A 162 3.14 2.93 -4.92
N VAL A 163 2.81 2.71 -3.65
CA VAL A 163 2.99 3.72 -2.58
C VAL A 163 4.47 4.07 -2.44
N GLN A 164 5.36 3.09 -2.41
CA GLN A 164 6.81 3.33 -2.43
C GLN A 164 7.26 4.10 -3.67
N TYR A 165 6.84 3.67 -4.87
CA TYR A 165 7.21 4.37 -6.10
C TYR A 165 6.73 5.81 -6.12
N HIS A 166 5.57 6.10 -5.52
CA HIS A 166 5.06 7.46 -5.42
C HIS A 166 5.94 8.34 -4.52
N LEU A 167 6.58 7.77 -3.49
CA LEU A 167 7.59 8.48 -2.71
C LEU A 167 8.87 8.72 -3.53
N VAL A 168 9.41 7.70 -4.17
CA VAL A 168 10.76 7.74 -4.74
C VAL A 168 10.80 8.36 -6.16
N ALA A 169 9.76 8.15 -6.95
CA ALA A 169 9.70 8.52 -8.36
C ALA A 169 8.50 9.42 -8.71
N GLY A 170 7.69 9.81 -7.72
CA GLY A 170 6.46 10.58 -7.91
C GLY A 170 6.68 12.07 -8.15
N THR A 171 5.57 12.77 -8.42
CA THR A 171 5.50 14.22 -8.63
C THR A 171 5.55 15.03 -7.34
N ILE A 172 5.85 14.40 -6.19
CA ILE A 172 6.01 15.09 -4.92
C ILE A 172 7.25 15.99 -5.03
N PRO A 173 7.12 17.32 -4.89
CA PRO A 173 8.27 18.20 -4.97
C PRO A 173 9.27 17.85 -3.87
N SER A 174 10.57 17.99 -4.16
CA SER A 174 11.67 17.48 -3.33
C SER A 174 11.69 17.99 -1.89
N ASN A 175 11.02 19.11 -1.61
CA ASN A 175 10.83 19.66 -0.27
C ASN A 175 9.68 19.01 0.52
N GLY A 176 8.71 18.39 -0.15
CA GLY A 176 7.55 17.72 0.46
C GLY A 176 7.78 16.24 0.80
N ILE A 177 8.79 15.61 0.19
CA ILE A 177 9.05 14.18 0.41
C ILE A 177 9.52 13.87 1.84
N THR A 178 10.41 14.70 2.41
CA THR A 178 10.98 14.45 3.74
C THR A 178 9.91 14.50 4.84
N PRO A 179 9.01 15.51 4.90
CA PRO A 179 7.91 15.49 5.85
C PRO A 179 6.98 14.28 5.68
N ILE A 180 6.61 13.92 4.44
CA ILE A 180 5.75 12.76 4.16
C ILE A 180 6.41 11.47 4.65
N LEU A 181 7.69 11.28 4.33
CA LEU A 181 8.47 10.11 4.72
C LEU A 181 8.61 10.02 6.25
N ASN A 182 8.86 11.15 6.92
CA ASN A 182 8.95 11.20 8.37
C ASN A 182 7.60 10.87 9.04
N LYS A 183 6.48 11.40 8.51
CA LYS A 183 5.14 11.08 9.02
C LYS A 183 4.80 9.61 8.79
N LEU A 184 5.07 9.08 7.60
CA LEU A 184 4.88 7.65 7.30
C LEU A 184 5.73 6.77 8.22
N LYS A 185 7.01 7.12 8.41
CA LYS A 185 7.92 6.43 9.33
C LYS A 185 7.36 6.42 10.74
N TYR A 186 6.96 7.58 11.26
CA TYR A 186 6.37 7.70 12.59
C TYR A 186 5.12 6.81 12.74
N LEU A 187 4.20 6.84 11.78
CA LEU A 187 2.99 6.02 11.80
C LEU A 187 3.32 4.52 11.82
N LEU A 188 4.20 4.06 10.93
CA LEU A 188 4.58 2.66 10.85
C LEU A 188 5.34 2.20 12.11
N GLN A 189 6.20 3.03 12.69
CA GLN A 189 6.95 2.66 13.89
C GLN A 189 6.09 2.53 15.15
N ASN A 190 4.96 3.24 15.23
CA ASN A 190 4.05 3.20 16.38
C ASN A 190 2.85 2.26 16.20
N ALA A 191 2.61 1.74 14.99
CA ALA A 191 1.53 0.79 14.76
C ALA A 191 1.82 -0.60 15.37
N ASP A 192 0.81 -1.18 16.01
CA ASP A 192 0.81 -2.53 16.57
C ASP A 192 0.72 -3.61 15.48
N LYS A 193 0.07 -3.27 14.36
CA LYS A 193 -0.13 -4.16 13.22
C LYS A 193 -0.01 -3.41 11.90
N ILE A 194 0.75 -3.97 10.97
CA ILE A 194 0.97 -3.39 9.64
C ILE A 194 0.79 -4.48 8.59
N ILE A 195 -0.10 -4.22 7.64
CA ILE A 195 -0.44 -5.14 6.57
C ILE A 195 -0.16 -4.48 5.23
N PHE A 196 0.86 -4.97 4.53
CA PHE A 196 1.18 -4.58 3.16
C PHE A 196 0.47 -5.51 2.19
N MET A 197 -0.29 -4.97 1.24
CA MET A 197 -1.00 -5.75 0.24
C MET A 197 -0.53 -5.36 -1.16
N GLN A 198 -0.16 -6.35 -1.98
CA GLN A 198 0.29 -6.14 -3.35
C GLN A 198 0.28 -7.49 -4.09
N HIS A 199 0.38 -7.46 -5.43
CA HIS A 199 0.71 -8.65 -6.22
C HIS A 199 2.16 -8.53 -6.70
N ARG A 200 2.96 -9.58 -6.47
CA ARG A 200 4.41 -9.63 -6.75
C ARG A 200 5.14 -8.50 -6.04
N ILE A 201 5.22 -8.59 -4.72
CA ILE A 201 5.89 -7.59 -3.89
C ILE A 201 7.39 -7.73 -4.12
N PRO A 202 8.06 -6.71 -4.69
CA PRO A 202 9.50 -6.79 -4.87
C PRO A 202 10.22 -6.82 -3.53
N GLU A 203 11.29 -7.59 -3.41
CA GLU A 203 12.17 -7.56 -2.25
C GLU A 203 12.61 -6.13 -1.88
N ALA A 204 12.93 -5.28 -2.87
CA ALA A 204 13.28 -3.88 -2.63
C ALA A 204 12.15 -3.08 -1.95
N THR A 205 10.89 -3.47 -2.14
CA THR A 205 9.74 -2.91 -1.41
C THR A 205 9.71 -3.38 0.03
N ILE A 206 9.98 -4.67 0.27
CA ILE A 206 10.02 -5.24 1.62
C ILE A 206 11.13 -4.56 2.43
N HIS A 207 12.37 -4.53 1.92
CA HIS A 207 13.49 -3.84 2.57
C HIS A 207 13.22 -2.36 2.80
N PHE A 208 12.60 -1.67 1.85
CA PHE A 208 12.26 -0.26 2.01
C PHE A 208 11.38 -0.03 3.24
N TYR A 209 10.29 -0.81 3.38
CA TYR A 209 9.40 -0.67 4.52
C TYR A 209 10.03 -1.16 5.83
N CYS A 210 10.76 -2.27 5.82
CA CYS A 210 11.45 -2.77 7.01
C CYS A 210 12.51 -1.79 7.52
N ASN A 211 13.23 -1.12 6.62
CA ASN A 211 14.13 -0.01 6.96
C ASN A 211 13.41 1.19 7.57
N LEU A 212 12.20 1.54 7.09
CA LEU A 212 11.40 2.58 7.73
C LEU A 212 10.97 2.19 9.15
N MET A 213 10.62 0.92 9.35
CA MET A 213 10.16 0.38 10.63
C MET A 213 11.32 0.08 11.60
N ASN A 214 12.57 0.12 11.16
CA ASN A 214 13.75 -0.37 11.87
C ASN A 214 13.58 -1.84 12.33
N CYS A 215 13.06 -2.69 11.46
CA CYS A 215 12.98 -4.13 11.69
C CYS A 215 13.76 -4.90 10.62
N ASP A 216 14.20 -6.10 10.98
CA ASP A 216 14.75 -7.02 9.98
C ASP A 216 13.62 -7.50 9.05
N PRO A 217 13.91 -7.66 7.74
CA PRO A 217 12.93 -8.10 6.75
C PRO A 217 12.52 -9.56 6.89
#